data_AF-A0A9E5EJF1-F1
#
_entry.id   AF-A0A9E5EJF1-F1
#
_cell.length_a   1.000
_cell.length_b   1.000
_cell.length_c   1.000
_cell.angle_alpha   90.00
_cell.angle_beta   90.00
_cell.angle_gamma   90.00
#
_symmetry.space_group_name_H-M   'P 1'
#
loop_
_entity.id
_entity.type
_entity.pdbx_description
1 polymer ?
#
loop_
_entity_poly.entity_id
_entity_poly.type
_entity_poly.pdbx_seq_one_letter_code
_entity_poly.pdbx_strand_id
1 'polypeptide(L)'
;MTETVVARVAALKTITTAELKQMWRDLFNQEPPPFNRRFLETRLAYRIQELAYGGLKRETAKRLAQLGEQLDGGKQDVRRRRLDNRPIAGTRLIREWQGTSCEVLVCVDHFAYNGRPYKSLSSIARAITGTNRNGWAFFGLGSARSAA
;
A
#
# COMPACT_ATOMS: atom_id res chain seq x y z
N MET A 1 17.53 -31.68 19.89
CA MET A 1 18.33 -30.51 19.49
C MET A 1 17.38 -29.35 19.26
N THR A 2 17.41 -28.31 20.09
CA THR A 2 16.52 -27.15 19.96
C THR A 2 16.99 -26.31 18.77
N GLU A 3 16.35 -26.49 17.62
CA GLU A 3 16.58 -25.67 16.45
C GLU A 3 16.33 -24.19 16.79
N THR A 4 17.30 -23.33 16.50
CA THR A 4 17.18 -21.90 16.79
C THR A 4 16.08 -21.29 15.93
N VAL A 5 15.45 -20.22 16.43
CA VAL A 5 14.40 -19.50 15.68
C VAL A 5 14.91 -19.06 14.30
N VAL A 6 16.19 -18.66 14.22
CA VAL A 6 16.84 -18.27 12.96
C VAL A 6 16.94 -19.43 11.98
N ALA A 7 17.33 -20.62 12.45
CA ALA A 7 17.40 -21.82 11.61
C ALA A 7 16.01 -22.20 11.06
N ARG A 8 14.98 -22.17 11.90
CA ARG A 8 13.59 -22.44 11.50
C ARG A 8 13.08 -21.46 10.45
N VAL A 9 13.39 -20.16 10.60
CA VAL A 9 13.01 -19.14 9.61
C VAL A 9 13.79 -19.31 8.30
N ALA A 10 15.07 -19.68 8.37
CA ALA A 10 15.88 -19.95 7.18
C ALA A 10 15.34 -21.15 6.38
N ALA A 11 14.92 -22.21 7.07
CA ALA A 11 14.36 -23.42 6.46
C ALA A 11 13.07 -23.16 5.65
N LEU A 12 12.31 -22.12 5.98
CA LEU A 12 11.10 -21.75 5.23
C LEU A 12 11.38 -21.48 3.74
N LYS A 13 12.60 -21.03 3.41
CA LYS A 13 12.99 -20.74 2.02
C LYS A 13 13.25 -21.99 1.19
N THR A 14 13.59 -23.11 1.84
CA THR A 14 14.01 -24.34 1.16
C THR A 14 12.90 -25.37 1.06
N ILE A 15 11.90 -25.33 1.95
CA ILE A 15 10.76 -26.25 1.93
C ILE A 15 9.79 -25.93 0.79
N THR A 16 9.01 -26.91 0.36
CA THR A 16 8.04 -26.79 -0.73
C THR A 16 6.80 -25.97 -0.32
N THR A 17 6.05 -25.50 -1.32
CA THR A 17 4.81 -24.74 -1.04
C THR A 17 3.75 -25.61 -0.37
N ALA A 18 3.72 -26.91 -0.62
CA ALA A 18 2.83 -27.85 0.05
C ALA A 18 3.14 -27.95 1.56
N GLU A 19 4.42 -28.04 1.90
CA GLU A 19 4.89 -28.07 3.29
C GLU A 19 4.61 -26.73 4.01
N LEU A 20 4.80 -25.60 3.34
CA LEU A 20 4.41 -24.29 3.89
C LEU A 20 2.91 -24.22 4.22
N LYS A 21 2.06 -24.78 3.34
CA LYS A 21 0.61 -24.85 3.58
C LYS A 21 0.27 -25.76 4.76
N GLN A 22 0.99 -26.86 4.93
CA GLN A 22 0.82 -27.73 6.09
C GLN A 22 1.23 -27.03 7.39
N MET A 23 2.43 -26.42 7.42
CA MET A 23 2.88 -25.62 8.57
C MET A 23 1.90 -24.50 8.91
N TRP A 24 1.24 -23.90 7.91
CA TRP A 24 0.21 -22.91 8.15
C TRP A 24 -0.97 -23.50 8.93
N ARG A 25 -1.49 -24.65 8.50
CA ARG A 25 -2.56 -25.34 9.24
C ARG A 25 -2.13 -25.66 10.66
N ASP A 26 -0.90 -26.14 10.85
CA ASP A 26 -0.40 -26.54 12.18
C ASP A 26 -0.23 -25.33 13.12
N LEU A 27 0.24 -24.18 12.62
CA LEU A 27 0.55 -23.00 13.45
C LEU A 27 -0.63 -22.03 13.63
N PHE A 28 -1.59 -22.04 12.70
CA PHE A 28 -2.73 -21.12 12.69
C PHE A 28 -4.09 -21.81 12.86
N ASN A 29 -4.18 -23.15 12.77
CA ASN A 29 -5.43 -23.91 12.80
C ASN A 29 -6.47 -23.42 11.78
N GLN A 30 -6.01 -22.95 10.62
CA GLN A 30 -6.83 -22.37 9.55
C GLN A 30 -6.28 -22.78 8.19
N GLU A 31 -7.10 -22.73 7.14
CA GLU A 31 -6.63 -22.99 5.77
C GLU A 31 -5.79 -21.81 5.27
N PRO A 32 -4.62 -22.05 4.63
CA PRO A 32 -3.82 -20.98 4.06
C PRO A 32 -4.60 -20.22 2.97
N PRO A 33 -4.55 -18.88 2.97
CA PRO A 33 -5.16 -18.08 1.92
C PRO A 33 -4.49 -18.34 0.55
N PRO A 34 -5.19 -18.09 -0.57
CA PRO A 34 -4.69 -18.33 -1.92
C PRO A 34 -3.69 -17.25 -2.38
N PHE A 35 -2.68 -16.97 -1.55
CA PHE A 35 -1.64 -15.98 -1.83
C PHE A 35 -0.34 -16.64 -2.32
N ASN A 36 0.59 -15.79 -2.77
CA ASN A 36 1.89 -16.23 -3.25
C ASN A 36 2.74 -16.87 -2.13
N ARG A 37 3.72 -17.67 -2.53
CA ARG A 37 4.64 -18.35 -1.61
C ARG A 37 5.34 -17.39 -0.63
N ARG A 38 5.82 -16.25 -1.13
CA ARG A 38 6.53 -15.24 -0.32
C ARG A 38 5.68 -14.72 0.85
N PHE A 39 4.37 -14.61 0.67
CA PHE A 39 3.45 -14.25 1.74
C PHE A 39 3.42 -15.31 2.83
N LEU A 40 3.29 -16.59 2.46
CA LEU A 40 3.30 -17.70 3.42
C LEU A 40 4.61 -17.73 4.20
N GLU A 41 5.75 -17.61 3.53
CA GLU A 41 7.07 -17.56 4.16
C GLU A 41 7.18 -16.44 5.20
N THR A 42 6.83 -15.20 4.81
CA THR A 42 6.94 -14.04 5.70
C THR A 42 6.03 -14.18 6.91
N ARG A 43 4.80 -14.66 6.70
CA ARG A 43 3.81 -14.79 7.77
C ARG A 43 4.12 -15.95 8.73
N LEU A 44 4.61 -17.08 8.20
CA LEU A 44 5.07 -18.21 9.01
C LEU A 44 6.34 -17.85 9.79
N ALA A 45 7.29 -17.14 9.18
CA ALA A 45 8.48 -16.66 9.86
C ALA A 45 8.12 -15.80 11.08
N TYR A 46 7.23 -14.83 10.87
CA TYR A 46 6.74 -13.98 11.95
C TYR A 46 6.00 -14.78 13.02
N ARG A 47 5.17 -15.77 12.66
CA ARG A 47 4.49 -16.64 13.63
C ARG A 47 5.46 -17.46 14.48
N ILE A 48 6.50 -18.01 13.86
CA ILE A 48 7.57 -18.74 14.57
C ILE A 48 8.27 -17.82 15.57
N GLN A 49 8.53 -16.57 15.18
CA GLN A 49 9.12 -15.56 16.05
C GLN A 49 8.18 -15.18 17.22
N GLU A 50 6.89 -14.97 16.95
CA GLU A 50 5.91 -14.67 18.01
C GLU A 50 5.80 -15.79 19.05
N LEU A 51 5.85 -17.05 18.61
CA LEU A 51 5.79 -18.20 19.51
C LEU A 51 7.04 -18.32 20.38
N ALA A 52 8.20 -17.86 19.90
CA ALA A 52 9.46 -17.96 20.63
C ALA A 52 9.77 -16.73 21.50
N TYR A 53 9.49 -15.53 21.01
CA TYR A 53 9.85 -14.27 21.67
C TYR A 53 8.66 -13.52 22.28
N GLY A 54 7.44 -14.03 22.07
CA GLY A 54 6.21 -13.32 22.38
C GLY A 54 5.79 -12.38 21.23
N GLY A 55 4.49 -12.10 21.16
CA GLY A 55 3.94 -11.13 20.21
C GLY A 55 4.20 -9.67 20.62
N LEU A 56 3.44 -8.76 20.01
CA LEU A 56 3.47 -7.34 20.36
C LEU A 56 3.20 -7.12 21.87
N LYS A 57 3.99 -6.25 22.51
CA LYS A 57 3.74 -5.82 23.89
C LYS A 57 2.32 -5.28 24.02
N ARG A 58 1.66 -5.57 25.14
CA ARG A 58 0.26 -5.15 25.40
C ARG A 58 0.05 -3.65 25.21
N GLU A 59 1.01 -2.84 25.63
CA GLU A 59 1.00 -1.38 25.47
C GLU A 59 1.05 -0.96 24.00
N THR A 60 1.92 -1.58 23.21
CA THR A 60 2.03 -1.35 21.77
C THR A 60 0.74 -1.73 21.06
N ALA A 61 0.15 -2.88 21.39
CA ALA A 61 -1.14 -3.30 20.84
C ALA A 61 -2.27 -2.32 21.20
N LYS A 62 -2.33 -1.85 22.46
CA LYS A 62 -3.29 -0.83 22.90
C LYS A 62 -3.10 0.48 22.13
N ARG A 63 -1.86 0.93 21.93
CA ARG A 63 -1.56 2.16 21.20
C ARG A 63 -1.97 2.06 19.73
N LEU A 64 -1.70 0.91 19.08
CA LEU A 64 -2.14 0.66 17.71
C LEU A 64 -3.68 0.66 17.59
N ALA A 65 -4.38 0.07 18.57
CA ALA A 65 -5.84 0.11 18.61
C ALA A 65 -6.38 1.55 18.76
N GLN A 66 -5.80 2.34 19.67
CA GLN A 66 -6.16 3.75 19.84
C GLN A 66 -5.93 4.58 18.57
N LEU A 67 -4.80 4.39 17.89
CA LEU A 67 -4.52 5.05 16.62
C LEU A 67 -5.53 4.66 15.53
N GLY A 68 -5.90 3.37 15.47
CA GLY A 68 -6.94 2.89 14.55
C GLY A 68 -8.31 3.50 14.81
N GLU A 69 -8.64 3.74 16.09
CA GLU A 69 -9.88 4.43 16.47
C GLU A 69 -9.85 5.90 16.08
N GLN A 70 -8.74 6.60 16.31
CA GLN A 70 -8.58 8.00 15.95
C GLN A 70 -8.61 8.26 14.44
N LEU A 71 -8.08 7.33 13.65
CA LEU A 71 -8.03 7.48 12.19
C LEU A 71 -9.36 7.14 11.53
N ASP A 72 -9.90 5.95 11.83
CA ASP A 72 -11.03 5.42 11.07
C ASP A 72 -12.23 5.04 11.94
N GLY A 73 -12.11 5.05 13.27
CA GLY A 73 -13.18 4.65 14.20
C GLY A 73 -13.71 3.24 13.95
N GLY A 74 -12.87 2.34 13.41
CA GLY A 74 -13.28 1.01 12.98
C GLY A 74 -14.09 0.95 11.68
N LYS A 75 -14.41 2.08 11.05
CA LYS A 75 -15.26 2.14 9.86
C LYS A 75 -14.47 1.79 8.59
N GLN A 76 -14.90 0.75 7.88
CA GLN A 76 -14.20 0.24 6.68
C GLN A 76 -14.21 1.21 5.50
N ASP A 77 -15.21 2.07 5.39
CA ASP A 77 -15.34 3.11 4.36
C ASP A 77 -14.27 4.20 4.52
N VAL A 78 -13.95 4.60 5.76
CA VAL A 78 -12.87 5.54 6.06
C VAL A 78 -11.50 4.92 5.78
N ARG A 79 -11.29 3.65 6.19
CA ARG A 79 -10.07 2.87 5.84
C ARG A 79 -9.80 2.76 4.33
N ARG A 80 -10.87 2.74 3.54
CA ARG A 80 -10.80 2.64 2.06
C ARG A 80 -10.67 4.00 1.39
N ARG A 81 -10.99 5.10 2.08
CA ARG A 81 -10.66 6.44 1.58
C ARG A 81 -9.15 6.56 1.56
N ARG A 82 -8.58 6.49 0.36
CA ARG A 82 -7.27 7.11 0.16
C ARG A 82 -7.40 8.53 0.69
N LEU A 83 -6.52 8.93 1.61
CA LEU A 83 -6.31 10.33 1.94
C LEU A 83 -6.25 11.06 0.61
N ASP A 84 -7.31 11.81 0.32
CA ASP A 84 -7.48 12.45 -0.96
C ASP A 84 -6.52 13.65 -0.91
N ASN A 85 -5.24 13.40 -1.17
CA ASN A 85 -4.18 14.41 -1.30
C ASN A 85 -4.40 15.26 -2.56
N ARG A 86 -5.64 15.30 -3.03
CA ARG A 86 -6.08 16.01 -4.20
C ARG A 86 -6.01 17.51 -3.91
N PRO A 87 -5.42 18.29 -4.80
CA PRO A 87 -5.48 19.75 -4.70
C PRO A 87 -6.93 20.22 -4.62
N ILE A 88 -7.14 21.37 -3.99
CA ILE A 88 -8.47 21.97 -3.83
C ILE A 88 -9.12 22.14 -5.20
N ALA A 89 -10.41 21.85 -5.32
CA ALA A 89 -11.15 22.09 -6.55
C ALA A 89 -11.02 23.57 -6.98
N GLY A 90 -10.78 23.80 -8.27
CA GLY A 90 -10.40 25.10 -8.84
C GLY A 90 -8.89 25.27 -9.04
N THR A 91 -8.05 24.41 -8.43
CA THR A 91 -6.59 24.44 -8.68
C THR A 91 -6.31 24.14 -10.15
N ARG A 92 -5.44 24.93 -10.77
CA ARG A 92 -4.91 24.70 -12.13
C ARG A 92 -3.50 24.13 -12.03
N LEU A 93 -3.30 22.93 -12.56
CA LEU A 93 -1.99 22.29 -12.68
C LEU A 93 -1.44 22.62 -14.06
N ILE A 94 -0.35 23.37 -14.10
CA ILE A 94 0.30 23.78 -15.34
C ILE A 94 1.60 22.98 -15.46
N ARG A 95 1.77 22.31 -16.60
CA ARG A 95 2.99 21.55 -16.90
C ARG A 95 3.41 21.78 -18.33
N GLU A 96 4.67 22.10 -18.55
CA GLU A 96 5.25 22.10 -19.90
C GLU A 96 5.76 20.69 -20.27
N TRP A 97 5.40 20.24 -21.46
CA TRP A 97 5.85 18.98 -22.04
C TRP A 97 6.12 19.13 -23.54
N GLN A 98 7.36 18.85 -23.97
CA GLN A 98 7.79 18.96 -25.38
C GLN A 98 7.43 20.32 -26.01
N GLY A 99 7.61 21.41 -25.26
CA GLY A 99 7.29 22.77 -25.72
C GLY A 99 5.80 23.12 -25.76
N THR A 100 4.90 22.23 -25.30
CA THR A 100 3.47 22.50 -25.17
C THR A 100 3.11 22.67 -23.70
N SER A 101 2.42 23.77 -23.37
CA SER A 101 1.85 23.98 -22.04
C SER A 101 0.57 23.18 -21.89
N CYS A 102 0.54 22.28 -20.92
CA CYS A 102 -0.61 21.47 -20.56
C CYS A 102 -1.24 22.01 -19.27
N GLU A 103 -2.44 22.56 -19.38
CA GLU A 103 -3.21 23.08 -18.25
C GLU A 103 -4.33 22.10 -17.86
N VAL A 104 -4.34 21.67 -16.60
CA VAL A 104 -5.35 20.77 -16.03
C VAL A 104 -6.09 21.46 -14.91
N LEU A 105 -7.41 21.52 -15.00
CA LEU A 105 -8.28 22.01 -13.94
C LEU A 105 -8.67 20.87 -13.00
N VAL A 106 -8.48 21.06 -11.70
CA VAL A 106 -8.96 20.13 -10.68
C VAL A 106 -10.42 20.47 -10.36
N CYS A 107 -11.37 19.61 -10.72
CA CYS A 107 -12.78 19.74 -10.28
C CYS A 107 -13.03 18.89 -9.03
N VAL A 108 -14.22 18.98 -8.44
CA VAL A 108 -14.60 18.24 -7.22
C VAL A 108 -14.38 16.73 -7.38
N ASP A 109 -14.89 16.14 -8.47
CA ASP A 109 -14.87 14.68 -8.66
C ASP A 109 -14.01 14.21 -9.84
N HIS A 110 -13.48 15.13 -10.66
CA HIS A 110 -12.73 14.79 -11.87
C HIS A 110 -11.70 15.87 -12.26
N PHE A 111 -10.76 15.55 -13.14
CA PHE A 111 -9.80 16.51 -13.69
C PHE A 111 -10.23 16.90 -15.10
N ALA A 112 -10.20 18.18 -15.46
CA ALA A 112 -10.51 18.61 -16.82
C ALA A 112 -9.23 19.01 -17.56
N TYR A 113 -9.07 18.49 -18.78
CA TYR A 113 -7.97 18.81 -19.69
C TYR A 113 -8.53 19.03 -21.09
N ASN A 114 -8.21 20.16 -21.73
CA ASN A 114 -8.74 20.56 -23.03
C ASN A 114 -10.27 20.43 -23.14
N GLY A 115 -10.99 20.85 -22.08
CA GLY A 115 -12.45 20.79 -22.01
C GLY A 115 -13.05 19.39 -21.80
N ARG A 116 -12.23 18.34 -21.64
CA ARG A 116 -12.70 16.96 -21.44
C ARG A 116 -12.49 16.52 -19.98
N PRO A 117 -13.47 15.86 -19.35
CA PRO A 117 -13.32 15.31 -18.01
C PRO A 117 -12.53 13.98 -18.02
N TYR A 118 -11.65 13.82 -17.03
CA TYR A 118 -10.80 12.65 -16.80
C TYR A 118 -10.90 12.19 -15.34
N LYS A 119 -10.88 10.87 -15.14
CA LYS A 119 -10.95 10.26 -13.81
C LYS A 119 -9.65 10.35 -13.01
N SER A 120 -8.51 10.63 -13.65
CA SER A 120 -7.20 10.68 -12.96
C SER A 120 -6.15 11.54 -13.69
N LEU A 121 -5.17 12.03 -12.95
CA LEU A 121 -4.00 12.69 -13.55
C LEU A 121 -3.16 11.76 -14.41
N SER A 122 -3.08 10.46 -14.08
CA SER A 122 -2.35 9.49 -14.90
C SER A 122 -3.00 9.30 -16.28
N SER A 123 -4.34 9.35 -16.36
CA SER A 123 -5.03 9.33 -17.66
C SER A 123 -4.73 10.58 -18.50
N ILE A 124 -4.60 11.75 -17.87
CA ILE A 124 -4.20 12.98 -18.58
C ILE A 124 -2.73 12.90 -18.99
N ALA A 125 -1.84 12.48 -18.10
CA ALA A 125 -0.41 12.32 -18.42
C ALA A 125 -0.20 11.32 -19.57
N ARG A 126 -0.99 10.25 -19.64
CA ARG A 126 -0.99 9.33 -20.80
C ARG A 126 -1.53 9.99 -22.07
N ALA A 127 -2.58 10.80 -21.98
CA ALA A 127 -3.10 11.54 -23.11
C ALA A 127 -2.10 12.57 -23.66
N ILE A 128 -1.28 13.18 -22.79
CA ILE A 128 -0.22 14.12 -23.17
C ILE A 128 1.02 13.38 -23.73
N THR A 129 1.50 12.36 -23.03
CA THR A 129 2.81 11.74 -23.31
C THR A 129 2.74 10.49 -24.19
N GLY A 130 1.54 9.98 -24.50
CA GLY A 130 1.31 8.73 -25.25
C GLY A 130 1.69 7.45 -24.48
N THR A 131 2.37 7.56 -23.35
CA THR A 131 2.92 6.44 -22.56
C THR A 131 2.35 6.45 -21.14
N ASN A 132 2.42 5.30 -20.45
CA ASN A 132 1.92 5.23 -19.08
C ASN A 132 2.92 5.90 -18.12
N ARG A 133 2.52 7.03 -17.53
CA ARG A 133 3.30 7.84 -16.57
C ARG A 133 2.50 8.01 -15.29
N ASN A 134 3.19 8.09 -14.15
CA ASN A 134 2.57 8.49 -12.89
C ASN A 134 2.15 9.97 -12.98
N GLY A 135 0.85 10.22 -13.13
CA GLY A 135 0.32 11.57 -13.34
C GLY A 135 0.61 12.52 -12.18
N TRP A 136 0.58 12.03 -10.94
CA TRP A 136 0.89 12.87 -9.77
C TRP A 136 2.32 13.39 -9.82
N ALA A 137 3.28 12.52 -10.13
CA ALA A 137 4.67 12.91 -10.31
C ALA A 137 4.89 13.82 -11.54
N PHE A 138 4.18 13.53 -12.64
CA PHE A 138 4.24 14.33 -13.86
C PHE A 138 3.81 15.80 -13.63
N PHE A 139 2.76 16.01 -12.81
CA PHE A 139 2.29 17.33 -12.41
C PHE A 139 2.94 17.85 -11.11
N GLY A 140 4.01 17.21 -10.61
CA GLY A 140 4.76 17.70 -9.45
C GLY A 140 4.06 17.54 -8.09
N LEU A 141 2.96 16.79 -8.00
CA LEU A 141 2.16 16.58 -6.78
C LEU A 141 2.69 15.42 -5.91
N GLY A 142 4.01 15.28 -5.80
CA GLY A 142 4.64 14.23 -5.01
C GLY A 142 4.36 14.36 -3.50
N SER A 143 4.48 13.24 -2.79
CA SER A 143 4.47 13.20 -1.31
C SER A 143 5.40 14.27 -0.74
N ALA A 144 4.89 15.11 0.16
CA ALA A 144 5.65 16.06 0.96
C ALA A 144 6.61 15.35 1.92
N ARG A 145 7.61 14.65 1.36
CA ARG A 145 8.70 14.01 2.11
C ARG A 145 10.08 14.47 1.61
N SER A 146 10.15 15.65 0.99
CA SER A 146 11.40 16.33 0.60
C SER A 146 11.26 17.85 0.62
N ALA A 147 10.59 18.39 1.63
CA ALA A 147 10.66 19.80 1.98
C ALA A 147 10.93 19.91 3.49
N ALA A 148 12.15 19.52 3.87
CA ALA A 148 12.87 19.92 5.07
C ALA A 148 14.33 19.49 4.89
#